data_AF-A0A840F9A2-F1
#
_entry.id   AF-A0A840F9A2-F1
#
_cell.length_a   1.000
_cell.length_b   1.000
_cell.length_c   1.000
_cell.angle_alpha   90.00
_cell.angle_beta   90.00
_cell.angle_gamma   90.00
#
_symmetry.space_group_name_H-M   'P 1'
#
loop_
_entity.id
_entity.type
_entity.pdbx_description
1 polymer ?
#
loop_
_entity_poly.entity_id
_entity_poly.type
_entity_poly.pdbx_seq_one_letter_code
_entity_poly.pdbx_strand_id
1 'polypeptide(L)' 'MDEPLALAIIHLRRFRATFNAGELVDEESGLTADDFDRIFEALRVPLDPAAIATPAGDDAG' A
#
# COMPACT_ATOMS: atom_id res chain seq x y z
N MET A 1 14.11 -7.03 8.98
CA MET A 1 13.22 -7.11 7.80
C MET A 1 13.78 -8.20 6.92
N ASP A 2 12.94 -9.15 6.50
CA ASP A 2 13.34 -10.17 5.54
C ASP A 2 13.77 -9.50 4.23
N GLU A 3 14.91 -9.93 3.69
CA GLU A 3 15.53 -9.39 2.48
C GLU A 3 14.56 -9.25 1.27
N PRO A 4 13.61 -10.18 1.03
CA PRO A 4 12.61 -10.03 -0.03
C PRO A 4 11.64 -8.86 0.16
N LEU A 5 11.20 -8.59 1.39
CA LEU A 5 10.27 -7.49 1.67
C LEU A 5 10.96 -6.13 1.49
N ALA A 6 12.22 -6.02 1.93
CA ALA A 6 13.00 -4.81 1.73
C ALA A 6 13.16 -4.49 0.23
N LEU A 7 13.43 -5.50 -0.60
CA LEU A 7 13.53 -5.34 -2.05
C LEU A 7 12.18 -4.94 -2.70
N ALA A 8 11.08 -5.56 -2.26
CA ALA A 8 9.74 -5.21 -2.75
C ALA A 8 9.39 -3.74 -2.43
N ILE A 9 9.72 -3.25 -1.23
CA ILE A 9 9.52 -1.84 -0.85
C ILE A 9 10.34 -0.90 -1.74
N ILE A 10 11.58 -1.27 -2.09
CA ILE A 10 12.41 -0.48 -3.01
C ILE A 10 11.76 -0.39 -4.39
N HIS A 11 11.26 -1.51 -4.93
CA HIS A 11 10.56 -1.50 -6.21
C HIS A 11 9.29 -0.66 -6.17
N LEU A 12 8.50 -0.78 -5.09
CA LEU A 12 7.28 0.00 -4.93
C LEU A 12 7.55 1.51 -4.84
N ARG A 13 8.63 1.92 -4.15
CA ARG A 13 9.04 3.33 -4.09
C ARG A 13 9.42 3.88 -5.46
N ARG A 14 10.13 3.09 -6.27
CA ARG A 14 10.49 3.48 -7.64
C ARG A 14 9.27 3.58 -8.53
N PHE A 15 8.32 2.65 -8.40
CA PHE A 15 7.06 2.68 -9.11
C PHE A 15 6.24 3.92 -8.76
N ARG A 16 6.04 4.23 -7.46
CA ARG A 16 5.37 5.47 -7.01
C ARG A 16 5.99 6.73 -7.62
N ALA A 17 7.30 6.75 -7.85
CA ALA A 17 8.00 7.90 -8.41
C ALA A 17 7.70 8.15 -9.90
N THR A 18 7.01 7.25 -10.60
CA THR A 18 6.58 7.48 -11.99
C THR A 18 5.28 8.28 -12.08
N PHE A 19 4.62 8.55 -10.96
CA PHE A 19 3.36 9.27 -10.87
C PHE A 19 3.54 10.61 -10.16
N ASN A 20 2.69 11.58 -10.52
CA ASN A 20 2.57 12.83 -9.79
C ASN A 20 1.71 12.65 -8.53
N ALA A 21 1.82 13.59 -7.59
CA ALA A 21 0.98 13.60 -6.39
C ALA A 21 -0.51 13.66 -6.76
N GLY A 22 -1.34 12.87 -6.07
CA GLY A 22 -2.78 12.74 -6.33
C GLY A 22 -3.15 12.04 -7.65
N GLU A 23 -2.19 11.58 -8.46
CA GLU A 23 -2.48 10.86 -9.71
C GLU A 23 -3.04 9.46 -9.41
N LEU A 24 -4.00 9.01 -10.22
CA LEU A 24 -4.54 7.66 -10.13
C LEU A 24 -3.50 6.65 -10.62
N VAL A 25 -3.25 5.65 -9.79
CA VAL A 25 -2.39 4.50 -10.09
C VAL A 25 -3.24 3.36 -10.64
N ASP A 26 -4.44 3.17 -10.07
CA ASP A 26 -5.43 2.20 -10.52
C ASP A 26 -6.83 2.81 -10.43
N GLU A 27 -7.53 2.86 -11.57
CA GLU A 27 -8.85 3.47 -11.67
C GLU A 27 -9.93 2.62 -11.01
N GLU A 28 -9.81 1.29 -11.04
CA GLU A 28 -10.83 0.37 -10.53
C GLU A 28 -10.93 0.44 -9.01
N SER A 29 -9.79 0.45 -8.31
CA SER A 29 -9.75 0.61 -6.85
C SER A 29 -9.76 2.06 -6.38
N GLY A 30 -9.52 3.03 -7.27
CA GLY A 30 -9.31 4.43 -6.92
C GLY A 30 -7.98 4.68 -6.19
N LEU A 31 -7.02 3.77 -6.33
CA LEU A 31 -5.70 3.88 -5.70
C LEU A 31 -4.95 5.07 -6.30
N THR A 32 -4.46 5.96 -5.44
CA THR A 32 -3.68 7.13 -5.84
C THR A 32 -2.20 6.98 -5.49
N ALA A 33 -1.36 7.82 -6.10
CA ALA A 33 0.05 7.92 -5.76
C ALA A 33 0.28 8.29 -4.28
N ASP A 34 -0.65 9.05 -3.68
CA ASP A 34 -0.58 9.47 -2.29
C ASP A 34 -0.87 8.30 -1.33
N ASP A 35 -1.65 7.30 -1.76
CA ASP A 35 -1.90 6.10 -0.95
C ASP A 35 -0.63 5.26 -0.78
N PHE A 36 0.27 5.25 -1.77
CA PHE A 36 1.59 4.63 -1.59
C PHE A 36 2.41 5.32 -0.49
N ASP A 37 2.34 6.65 -0.38
CA ASP A 37 3.03 7.36 0.69
C ASP A 37 2.50 6.97 2.06
N ARG A 38 1.17 6.84 2.20
CA ARG A 38 0.52 6.34 3.42
C ARG A 38 0.96 4.90 3.76
N ILE A 39 1.06 4.04 2.74
CA ILE A 39 1.56 2.66 2.92
C ILE A 39 3.02 2.69 3.42
N PHE A 40 3.87 3.53 2.84
CA PHE A 40 5.27 3.66 3.28
C PHE A 40 5.41 4.22 4.69
N GLU A 41 4.52 5.13 5.10
CA GLU A 41 4.45 5.61 6.49
C GLU A 41 4.00 4.51 7.44
N ALA A 42 2.96 3.75 7.09
CA ALA A 42 2.48 2.62 7.88
C ALA A 42 3.57 1.55 8.07
N LEU A 43 4.38 1.30 7.04
CA LEU A 43 5.52 0.37 7.09
C LEU A 43 6.71 0.88 7.94
N ARG A 44 6.76 2.17 8.29
CA ARG A 44 7.74 2.68 9.27
C ARG A 44 7.34 2.37 10.70
N VAL A 45 6.08 2.05 10.95
CA VAL A 45 5.56 1.57 12.23
C VAL A 45 5.63 0.04 12.20
N PRO A 46 6.03 -0.66 13.28
CA PRO A 46 5.84 -2.10 13.34
C PRO A 46 4.34 -2.40 13.15
N LEU A 47 4.00 -2.99 12.00
CA LEU A 47 2.62 -3.34 11.66
C LEU A 47 2.06 -4.28 12.73
N ASP A 48 1.02 -3.85 13.43
CA ASP A 48 0.21 -4.76 14.25
C ASP A 48 -0.58 -5.67 13.29
N PRO A 49 -0.30 -6.99 13.25
CA PRO A 49 -0.99 -7.90 12.35
C PRO A 49 -2.51 -7.94 12.56
N ALA A 50 -3.03 -7.51 13.72
CA ALA A 50 -4.46 -7.39 13.95
C ALA A 50 -5.13 -6.25 13.15
N ALA A 51 -4.37 -5.24 12.72
CA ALA A 51 -4.88 -4.08 11.99
C ALA A 51 -4.99 -4.30 10.47
N ILE A 52 -4.40 -5.38 9.94
CA ILE A 52 -4.41 -5.72 8.50
C ILE A 52 -5.59 -6.63 8.15
N ALA A 53 -6.40 -7.03 9.13
CA ALA A 53 -7.65 -7.73 8.86
C ALA A 53 -8.63 -6.78 8.16
N THR A 54 -8.68 -6.87 6.83
CA THR A 54 -9.81 -6.36 6.04
C THR A 54 -11.10 -6.91 6.65
N PRO A 55 -12.15 -6.10 6.88
CA PRO A 55 -13.46 -6.66 7.19
C PRO A 55 -13.82 -7.59 6.03
N ALA A 56 -13.90 -8.89 6.30
CA ALA A 56 -14.48 -9.82 5.36
C ALA A 56 -15.85 -9.26 4.99
N GLY A 57 -16.06 -9.01 3.69
CA GLY A 57 -17.35 -8.60 3.18
C GLY A 57 -18.42 -9.52 3.76
N ASP A 58 -19.42 -8.91 4.38
CA ASP A 58 -20.62 -9.55 4.89
C ASP A 58 -21.35 -10.15 3.66
N ASP A 59 -21.05 -11.41 3.35
CA ASP A 59 -21.78 -12.19 2.35
C ASP A 59 -23.07 -12.69 3.02
N ALA A 60 -24.07 -11.80 3.04
CA ALA A 60 -25.44 -12.11 3.39
C ALA A 60 -26.29 -11.96 2.12
N GLY A 61 -26.47 -13.06 1.38
CA GLY A 61 -27.36 -13.19 0.23
C GLY A 61 -27.78 -14.62 -0.04
#